data_AF-A0AA43ZVX8-F1
#
_entry.id   AF-A0AA43ZVX8-F1
#
_cell.length_a   1.000
_cell.length_b   1.000
_cell.length_c   1.000
_cell.angle_alpha   90.00
_cell.angle_beta   90.00
_cell.angle_gamma   90.00
#
_symmetry.space_group_name_H-M   'P 1'
#
loop_
_entity.id
_entity.type
_entity.pdbx_description
1 polymer ?
#
loop_
_entity_poly.entity_id
_entity_poly.type
_entity_poly.pdbx_seq_one_letter_code
_entity_poly.pdbx_strand_id
1 'polypeptide(L)'
;MSKKKMLFIVLLIVVLIGLVFTLTNMYNTSDRLQLSSSEIKLPEGYKLGNENNTIVNGSHVIKIEELTSIEIPSMLRDNFIKEHPDAVVGNNITVGSITVQSAKSTVNGTQQVDYWYSKNNKEFHIEIKINDATDYTPIIQTIVNNTITTRNNPVT
;
A
#
# COMPACT_ATOMS: atom_id res chain seq x y z
N MET A 1 40.68 2.94 38.85
CA MET A 1 39.82 3.89 38.08
C MET A 1 39.03 4.75 39.07
N SER A 2 38.97 6.07 38.90
CA SER A 2 38.30 6.92 39.91
C SER A 2 36.78 6.77 39.84
N LYS A 3 36.10 6.88 40.99
CA LYS A 3 34.63 6.82 41.08
C LYS A 3 33.94 7.79 40.10
N LYS A 4 34.54 8.96 39.86
CA LYS A 4 34.05 9.96 38.88
C LYS A 4 34.13 9.46 37.44
N LYS A 5 35.21 8.76 37.07
CA LYS A 5 35.37 8.15 35.73
C LYS A 5 34.39 6.99 35.50
N MET A 6 34.11 6.22 36.54
CA MET A 6 33.14 5.12 36.48
C MET A 6 31.70 5.64 36.31
N LEU A 7 31.32 6.67 37.08
CA LEU A 7 30.01 7.31 36.97
C LEU A 7 29.77 7.89 35.57
N PHE A 8 30.78 8.54 35.00
CA PHE A 8 30.70 9.13 33.67
C PHE A 8 30.46 8.08 32.57
N ILE A 9 31.12 6.92 32.66
CA ILE A 9 30.95 5.83 31.69
C ILE A 9 29.58 5.19 31.79
N VAL A 10 29.06 4.98 33.01
CA VAL A 10 27.70 4.45 33.19
C VAL A 10 26.67 5.41 32.59
N LEU A 11 26.84 6.71 32.79
CA LEU A 11 25.95 7.73 32.24
C LEU A 11 26.02 7.76 30.71
N LEU A 12 27.22 7.61 30.13
CA LEU A 12 27.42 7.53 28.68
C LEU A 12 26.72 6.31 28.07
N ILE A 13 26.78 5.15 28.74
CA ILE A 13 26.11 3.92 28.29
C ILE A 13 24.59 4.08 28.32
N VAL A 14 24.04 4.68 29.39
CA VAL A 14 22.59 4.94 29.49
C VAL A 14 22.12 5.88 28.38
N VAL A 15 22.89 6.93 28.07
CA VAL A 15 22.59 7.83 26.95
C VAL A 15 22.65 7.07 25.63
N LEU A 16 23.66 6.23 25.41
CA LEU A 16 23.78 5.43 24.19
C LEU A 16 22.59 4.47 24.01
N ILE A 17 22.19 3.77 25.07
CA ILE A 17 21.03 2.86 25.04
C ILE A 17 19.75 3.65 24.76
N GLY A 18 19.57 4.82 25.38
CA GLY A 18 18.45 5.71 25.10
C GLY A 18 18.40 6.15 23.64
N LEU A 19 19.56 6.49 23.06
CA LEU A 19 19.69 6.91 21.66
C LEU A 19 19.40 5.76 20.68
N VAL A 20 19.87 4.54 20.98
CA VAL A 20 19.54 3.36 20.19
C VAL A 20 18.04 3.05 20.28
N PHE A 21 17.44 3.18 21.45
CA PHE A 21 16.00 2.93 21.66
C PHE A 21 15.11 3.95 20.94
N THR A 22 15.48 5.23 20.92
CA THR A 22 14.75 6.25 20.16
C THR A 22 14.92 6.07 18.65
N LEU A 23 16.12 5.73 18.18
CA LEU A 23 16.36 5.39 16.77
C LEU A 23 15.55 4.18 16.32
N THR A 24 15.46 3.11 17.12
CA THR A 24 14.66 1.93 16.77
C THR A 24 13.15 2.21 16.75
N ASN A 25 12.65 3.10 17.62
CA ASN A 25 11.23 3.46 17.60
C ASN A 25 10.85 4.41 16.45
N MET A 26 11.79 5.26 15.99
CA MET A 26 11.58 6.08 14.80
C MET A 26 11.56 5.28 13.49
N TYR A 27 12.13 4.08 13.46
CA TYR A 27 12.05 3.18 12.31
C TYR A 27 10.73 2.38 12.22
N ASN A 28 9.85 2.48 13.22
CA ASN A 28 8.64 1.64 13.33
C ASN A 28 7.31 2.38 13.04
N THR A 29 7.35 3.57 12.43
CA THR A 29 6.15 4.34 12.08
C THR A 29 5.71 4.22 10.62
N SER A 30 6.27 3.28 9.84
CA SER A 30 6.06 3.21 8.37
C SER A 30 5.30 1.96 7.87
N ASP A 31 4.57 1.26 8.73
CA ASP A 31 3.81 0.05 8.36
C ASP A 31 2.43 0.34 7.74
N ARG A 32 2.11 1.61 7.49
CA ARG A 32 0.84 2.06 6.94
C ARG A 32 1.04 3.04 5.80
N LEU A 33 0.28 2.85 4.73
CA LEU A 33 0.09 3.84 3.67
C LEU A 33 -1.12 4.71 4.02
N GLN A 34 -0.90 6.02 4.17
CA GLN A 34 -1.97 6.99 4.37
C GLN A 34 -2.46 7.52 3.01
N LEU A 35 -3.75 7.37 2.75
CA LEU A 35 -4.48 7.99 1.64
C LEU A 35 -5.36 9.13 2.15
N SER A 36 -6.13 9.77 1.27
CA SER A 36 -6.94 10.95 1.60
C SER A 36 -7.88 10.73 2.79
N SER A 37 -8.73 9.69 2.75
CA SER A 37 -9.62 9.34 3.87
C SER A 37 -9.50 7.87 4.29
N SER A 38 -8.43 7.22 3.84
CA SER A 38 -8.22 5.80 4.08
C SER A 38 -6.78 5.56 4.52
N GLU A 39 -6.58 4.49 5.26
CA GLU A 39 -5.26 3.98 5.63
C GLU A 39 -5.19 2.51 5.27
N ILE A 40 -4.01 2.05 4.86
CA ILE A 40 -3.77 0.67 4.46
C ILE A 40 -2.56 0.16 5.21
N LYS A 41 -2.75 -0.87 6.05
CA LYS A 41 -1.62 -1.58 6.64
C LYS A 41 -0.88 -2.36 5.55
N LEU A 42 0.43 -2.14 5.46
CA LEU A 42 1.29 -2.73 4.43
C LEU A 42 1.33 -4.26 4.56
N PRO A 43 1.30 -5.01 3.44
CA PRO A 43 1.58 -6.44 3.44
C PRO A 43 2.99 -6.74 3.97
N GLU A 44 3.19 -7.95 4.47
CA GLU A 44 4.51 -8.36 4.98
C GLU A 44 5.59 -8.25 3.89
N GLY A 45 6.75 -7.71 4.28
CA GLY A 45 7.88 -7.47 3.37
C GLY A 45 7.75 -6.23 2.49
N TYR A 46 6.59 -5.57 2.47
CA TYR A 46 6.42 -4.29 1.77
C TYR A 46 6.76 -3.09 2.68
N LYS A 47 7.30 -2.06 2.06
CA LYS A 47 7.57 -0.75 2.67
C LYS A 47 7.00 0.37 1.80
N LEU A 48 6.85 1.57 2.35
CA LEU A 48 6.49 2.74 1.56
C LEU A 48 7.56 3.01 0.47
N GLY A 49 7.11 3.32 -0.73
CA GLY A 49 7.96 3.76 -1.82
C GLY A 49 8.27 5.26 -1.73
N ASN A 50 9.15 5.73 -2.62
CA ASN A 50 9.55 7.14 -2.68
C ASN A 50 8.50 8.02 -3.38
N GLU A 51 7.65 7.40 -4.21
CA GLU A 51 6.57 8.08 -4.90
C GLU A 51 5.31 8.05 -4.03
N ASN A 52 4.49 9.09 -4.15
CA ASN A 52 3.22 9.16 -3.43
C ASN A 52 2.39 7.92 -3.69
N ASN A 53 1.78 7.40 -2.63
CA ASN A 53 0.84 6.29 -2.72
C ASN A 53 1.45 4.99 -3.26
N THR A 54 2.77 4.80 -3.15
CA THR A 54 3.45 3.58 -3.60
C THR A 54 3.94 2.73 -2.44
N ILE A 55 3.91 1.42 -2.62
CA ILE A 55 4.51 0.43 -1.75
C ILE A 55 5.45 -0.45 -2.58
N VAL A 56 6.56 -0.87 -1.99
CA VAL A 56 7.62 -1.59 -2.70
C VAL A 56 8.13 -2.80 -1.92
N ASN A 57 8.46 -3.86 -2.63
CA ASN A 57 9.20 -5.02 -2.14
C ASN A 57 10.18 -5.49 -3.22
N GLY A 58 11.47 -5.23 -3.02
CA GLY A 58 12.48 -5.47 -4.06
C GLY A 58 12.19 -4.67 -5.34
N SER A 59 11.99 -5.36 -6.46
CA SER A 59 11.63 -4.78 -7.76
C SER A 59 10.12 -4.60 -7.97
N HIS A 60 9.29 -5.04 -7.02
CA HIS A 60 7.84 -4.92 -7.12
C HIS A 60 7.41 -3.55 -6.65
N VAL A 61 6.76 -2.80 -7.53
CA VAL A 61 6.21 -1.46 -7.23
C VAL A 61 4.70 -1.53 -7.42
N ILE A 62 3.97 -1.20 -6.37
CA ILE A 62 2.50 -1.18 -6.35
C ILE A 62 2.07 0.24 -5.99
N LYS A 63 1.24 0.84 -6.83
CA LYS A 63 0.64 2.15 -6.59
C LYS A 63 -0.82 1.96 -6.20
N ILE A 64 -1.27 2.66 -5.16
CA ILE A 64 -2.61 2.49 -4.59
C ILE A 64 -3.30 3.84 -4.44
N GLU A 65 -4.38 4.06 -5.16
CA GLU A 65 -5.10 5.33 -5.15
C GLU A 65 -6.50 5.18 -4.56
N GLU A 66 -6.92 6.18 -3.78
CA GLU A 66 -8.32 6.41 -3.44
C GLU A 66 -8.89 7.37 -4.47
N LEU A 67 -9.91 6.93 -5.23
CA LEU A 67 -10.49 7.71 -6.30
C LEU A 67 -11.43 8.79 -5.77
N THR A 68 -11.45 9.93 -6.45
CA THR A 68 -12.24 11.11 -6.04
C THR A 68 -13.71 11.01 -6.47
N SER A 69 -14.01 10.24 -7.51
CA SER A 69 -15.36 9.90 -7.96
C SER A 69 -15.76 8.50 -7.50
N ILE A 70 -17.04 8.33 -7.14
CA ILE A 70 -17.64 7.02 -6.91
C ILE A 70 -18.02 6.47 -8.29
N GLU A 71 -17.11 5.71 -8.89
CA GLU A 71 -17.34 4.97 -10.12
C GLU A 71 -17.42 3.49 -9.83
N ILE A 72 -18.33 2.78 -10.50
CA ILE A 72 -18.49 1.34 -10.28
C ILE A 72 -17.22 0.64 -10.79
N PRO A 73 -16.56 -0.24 -10.00
CA PRO A 73 -15.31 -0.90 -10.41
C PRO A 73 -15.35 -1.60 -11.78
N SER A 74 -16.50 -2.14 -12.19
CA SER A 74 -16.66 -2.72 -13.52
C SER A 74 -16.56 -1.69 -14.64
N MET A 75 -17.10 -0.48 -14.43
CA MET A 75 -17.00 0.62 -15.40
C MET A 75 -15.56 1.12 -15.52
N LEU A 76 -14.84 1.23 -14.40
CA LEU A 76 -13.42 1.59 -14.41
C LEU A 76 -12.59 0.59 -15.23
N ARG A 77 -12.80 -0.72 -15.00
CA ARG A 77 -12.17 -1.78 -15.78
C ARG A 77 -12.53 -1.69 -17.27
N ASP A 78 -13.81 -1.51 -17.59
CA ASP A 78 -14.28 -1.48 -18.98
C ASP A 78 -13.77 -0.24 -19.73
N ASN A 79 -13.65 0.90 -19.04
CA ASN A 79 -12.99 2.09 -19.57
C ASN A 79 -11.51 1.85 -19.84
N PHE A 80 -10.80 1.23 -18.91
CA PHE A 80 -9.40 0.83 -19.11
C PHE A 80 -9.25 -0.07 -20.35
N ILE A 81 -10.11 -1.07 -20.51
CA ILE A 81 -10.08 -1.97 -21.69
C ILE A 81 -10.36 -1.20 -22.99
N LYS A 82 -11.24 -0.21 -22.95
CA LYS A 82 -11.54 0.64 -24.10
C LYS A 82 -10.34 1.51 -24.49
N GLU A 83 -9.58 2.00 -23.51
CA GLU A 83 -8.40 2.85 -23.71
C GLU A 83 -7.17 2.05 -24.12
N HIS A 84 -7.13 0.76 -23.76
CA HIS A 84 -6.02 -0.14 -24.02
C HIS A 84 -6.47 -1.35 -24.85
N PRO A 85 -6.33 -1.32 -26.19
CA PRO A 85 -6.88 -2.36 -27.08
C PRO A 85 -6.32 -3.77 -26.88
N ASP A 86 -5.14 -3.89 -26.26
CA ASP A 86 -4.51 -5.17 -25.91
C ASP A 86 -4.91 -5.66 -24.50
N ALA A 87 -5.75 -4.90 -23.80
CA ALA A 87 -6.16 -5.24 -22.46
C ALA A 87 -7.07 -6.47 -22.43
N VAL A 88 -6.85 -7.29 -21.41
CA VAL A 88 -7.63 -8.50 -21.17
C VAL A 88 -8.22 -8.42 -19.77
N VAL A 89 -9.49 -8.78 -19.64
CA VAL A 89 -10.15 -8.92 -18.34
C VAL A 89 -9.39 -9.96 -17.51
N GLY A 90 -8.95 -9.56 -16.32
CA GLY A 90 -8.29 -10.45 -15.38
C GLY A 90 -9.29 -11.25 -14.55
N ASN A 91 -8.77 -12.15 -13.71
CA ASN A 91 -9.62 -12.89 -12.78
C ASN A 91 -10.08 -11.96 -11.66
N ASN A 92 -11.37 -12.04 -11.32
CA ASN A 92 -11.91 -11.33 -10.17
C ASN A 92 -11.39 -11.96 -8.87
N ILE A 93 -11.02 -11.13 -7.91
CA ILE A 93 -10.62 -11.57 -6.56
C ILE A 93 -11.77 -11.24 -5.62
N THR A 94 -12.18 -12.22 -4.80
CA THR A 94 -13.20 -11.98 -3.76
C THR A 94 -12.54 -11.96 -2.39
N VAL A 95 -12.84 -10.93 -1.60
CA VAL A 95 -12.30 -10.70 -0.26
C VAL A 95 -13.46 -10.38 0.68
N GLY A 96 -13.94 -11.38 1.42
CA GLY A 96 -15.20 -11.27 2.16
C GLY A 96 -16.35 -10.97 1.21
N SER A 97 -17.03 -9.84 1.39
CA SER A 97 -18.10 -9.36 0.50
C SER A 97 -17.63 -8.41 -0.60
N ILE A 98 -16.32 -8.11 -0.66
CA ILE A 98 -15.75 -7.18 -1.65
C ILE A 98 -15.32 -7.98 -2.87
N THR A 99 -15.79 -7.56 -4.05
CA THR A 99 -15.30 -8.08 -5.33
C THR A 99 -14.33 -7.10 -5.95
N VAL A 100 -13.11 -7.55 -6.20
CA VAL A 100 -12.06 -6.81 -6.88
C VAL A 100 -12.12 -7.18 -8.37
N GLN A 101 -12.33 -6.18 -9.22
CA GLN A 101 -12.24 -6.33 -10.66
C GLN A 101 -10.79 -6.13 -11.10
N SER A 102 -10.35 -6.82 -12.15
CA SER A 102 -9.00 -6.63 -12.67
C SER A 102 -8.96 -6.63 -14.19
N ALA A 103 -7.93 -5.98 -14.74
CA ALA A 103 -7.55 -6.06 -16.14
C ALA A 103 -6.03 -6.01 -16.27
N LYS A 104 -5.52 -6.61 -17.34
CA LYS A 104 -4.11 -6.64 -17.68
C LYS A 104 -3.91 -6.00 -19.04
N SER A 105 -2.91 -5.13 -19.20
CA SER A 105 -2.50 -4.62 -20.52
C SER A 105 -0.99 -4.40 -20.59
N THR A 106 -0.48 -4.14 -21.79
CA THR A 106 0.87 -3.61 -22.01
C THR A 106 0.79 -2.10 -22.18
N VAL A 107 1.24 -1.34 -21.18
CA VAL A 107 1.25 0.12 -21.21
C VAL A 107 2.68 0.60 -21.40
N ASN A 108 2.95 1.33 -22.49
CA ASN A 108 4.28 1.84 -22.83
C ASN A 108 5.39 0.76 -22.82
N GLY A 109 5.07 -0.45 -23.31
CA GLY A 109 6.00 -1.58 -23.35
C GLY A 109 6.22 -2.30 -22.02
N THR A 110 5.52 -1.90 -20.95
CA THR A 110 5.55 -2.56 -19.63
C THR A 110 4.23 -3.27 -19.38
N GLN A 111 4.27 -4.51 -18.90
CA GLN A 111 3.03 -5.18 -18.48
C GLN A 111 2.50 -4.51 -17.22
N GLN A 112 1.20 -4.25 -17.20
CA GLN A 112 0.49 -3.63 -16.10
C GLN A 112 -0.72 -4.48 -15.77
N VAL A 113 -0.99 -4.67 -14.48
CA VAL A 113 -2.27 -5.19 -14.00
C VAL A 113 -2.86 -4.19 -13.04
N ASP A 114 -4.11 -3.86 -13.30
CA ASP A 114 -4.89 -2.92 -12.55
C ASP A 114 -6.01 -3.67 -11.82
N TYR A 115 -6.23 -3.27 -10.58
CA TYR A 115 -7.30 -3.78 -9.74
C TYR A 115 -8.17 -2.64 -9.24
N TRP A 116 -9.48 -2.83 -9.28
CA TRP A 116 -10.45 -1.86 -8.78
C TRP A 116 -11.40 -2.52 -7.79
N TYR A 117 -11.65 -1.86 -6.67
CA TYR A 117 -12.61 -2.34 -5.68
C TYR A 117 -13.28 -1.19 -4.92
N SER A 118 -14.50 -1.46 -4.48
CA SER A 118 -15.26 -0.56 -3.63
C SER A 118 -15.20 -1.03 -2.17
N LYS A 119 -14.93 -0.12 -1.24
CA LYS A 119 -15.03 -0.38 0.20
C LYS A 119 -15.53 0.86 0.91
N ASN A 120 -16.62 0.72 1.68
CA ASN A 120 -17.19 1.80 2.51
C ASN A 120 -17.46 3.11 1.75
N ASN A 121 -18.09 3.02 0.57
CA ASN A 121 -18.42 4.15 -0.32
C ASN A 121 -17.19 4.89 -0.88
N LYS A 122 -16.05 4.20 -0.94
CA LYS A 122 -14.82 4.66 -1.56
C LYS A 122 -14.38 3.66 -2.59
N GLU A 123 -13.86 4.19 -3.70
CA GLU A 123 -13.32 3.38 -4.79
C GLU A 123 -11.81 3.46 -4.75
N PHE A 124 -11.18 2.32 -4.97
CA PHE A 124 -9.75 2.17 -4.91
C PHE A 124 -9.23 1.60 -6.22
N HIS A 125 -8.08 2.10 -6.65
CA HIS A 125 -7.34 1.60 -7.80
C HIS A 125 -5.96 1.15 -7.34
N ILE A 126 -5.58 -0.07 -7.69
CA ILE A 126 -4.23 -0.61 -7.46
C ILE A 126 -3.61 -0.88 -8.81
N GLU A 127 -2.54 -0.17 -9.12
CA GLU A 127 -1.71 -0.38 -10.31
C GLU A 127 -0.48 -1.19 -9.93
N ILE A 128 -0.23 -2.28 -10.65
CA ILE A 128 0.98 -3.09 -10.50
C ILE A 128 1.71 -3.15 -11.84
N LYS A 129 2.94 -2.63 -11.88
CA LYS A 129 3.84 -2.82 -13.01
C LYS A 129 4.53 -4.17 -12.88
N ILE A 130 4.22 -5.05 -13.82
CA ILE A 130 4.66 -6.45 -13.84
C ILE A 130 5.99 -6.55 -14.58
N ASN A 131 7.00 -7.00 -13.84
CA ASN A 131 8.31 -7.35 -14.40
C ASN A 131 8.57 -8.88 -14.38
N ASP A 132 7.64 -9.68 -13.85
CA ASP A 132 7.79 -11.12 -13.69
C ASP A 132 6.43 -11.87 -13.72
N ALA A 133 6.44 -13.19 -13.58
CA ALA A 133 5.23 -14.01 -13.61
C ALA A 133 4.58 -14.19 -12.22
N THR A 134 4.79 -13.28 -11.27
CA THR A 134 4.30 -13.42 -9.89
C THR A 134 2.77 -13.35 -9.83
N ASP A 135 2.16 -14.23 -9.01
CA ASP A 135 0.75 -14.11 -8.64
C ASP A 135 0.59 -13.04 -7.54
N TYR A 136 -0.04 -11.92 -7.89
CA TYR A 136 -0.28 -10.81 -6.97
C TYR A 136 -1.54 -10.97 -6.13
N THR A 137 -2.32 -12.03 -6.33
CA THR A 137 -3.59 -12.26 -5.62
C THR A 137 -3.45 -12.16 -4.10
N PRO A 138 -2.48 -12.82 -3.42
CA PRO A 138 -2.37 -12.74 -1.96
C PRO A 138 -2.10 -11.31 -1.45
N ILE A 139 -1.34 -10.53 -2.21
CA ILE A 139 -0.98 -9.15 -1.88
C ILE A 139 -2.22 -8.26 -2.00
N ILE A 140 -2.98 -8.39 -3.10
CA ILE A 140 -4.24 -7.68 -3.30
C ILE A 140 -5.25 -8.01 -2.20
N GLN A 141 -5.39 -9.30 -1.85
CA GLN A 141 -6.26 -9.71 -0.74
C GLN A 141 -5.86 -9.06 0.59
N THR A 142 -4.55 -9.00 0.86
CA THR A 142 -4.01 -8.35 2.07
C THR A 142 -4.30 -6.86 2.08
N ILE A 143 -4.05 -6.15 0.98
CA ILE A 143 -4.37 -4.72 0.84
C ILE A 143 -5.86 -4.49 1.10
N VAL A 144 -6.74 -5.20 0.38
CA VAL A 144 -8.20 -5.03 0.50
C VAL A 144 -8.70 -5.32 1.91
N ASN A 145 -8.19 -6.38 2.57
CA ASN A 145 -8.53 -6.69 3.96
C ASN A 145 -8.11 -5.57 4.91
N ASN A 146 -6.90 -5.05 4.73
CA ASN A 146 -6.28 -4.07 5.61
C ASN A 146 -6.68 -2.61 5.34
N THR A 147 -7.39 -2.31 4.25
CA THR A 147 -7.89 -0.97 3.98
C THR A 147 -8.92 -0.56 5.03
N ILE A 148 -8.63 0.49 5.79
CA ILE A 148 -9.55 1.11 6.73
C ILE A 148 -9.91 2.48 6.18
N THR A 149 -11.20 2.77 6.05
CA THR A 149 -11.69 4.07 5.59
C THR A 149 -12.26 4.81 6.79
N THR A 150 -11.82 6.03 7.05
CA THR A 150 -12.50 6.87 8.05
C THR A 150 -13.83 7.32 7.44
N ARG A 151 -14.95 7.00 8.10
CA ARG A 151 -16.20 7.69 7.77
C ARG A 151 -15.98 9.15 8.10
N ASN A 152 -16.10 10.03 7.11
CA ASN A 152 -16.37 11.43 7.39
C ASN A 152 -17.64 11.45 8.26
N ASN A 153 -17.51 11.72 9.55
CA ASN A 153 -18.66 12.15 10.33
C ASN A 153 -19.17 13.41 9.63
N PRO A 154 -20.44 13.49 9.19
CA PRO A 154 -21.00 14.77 8.81
C PRO A 154 -20.89 15.66 10.06
N VAL A 155 -20.17 16.77 9.91
CA VAL A 155 -20.20 17.84 10.91
C VAL A 155 -21.65 18.34 10.89
N THR A 156 -22.41 17.95 11.91
CA THR A 156 -23.74 18.50 12.21
C THR A 156 -23.65 19.95 12.61
#